data_AF-Q73R65-F1
#
_entry.id   AF-Q73R65-F1
#
_cell.length_a   1.000
_cell.length_b   1.000
_cell.length_c   1.000
_cell.angle_alpha   90.00
_cell.angle_beta   90.00
_cell.angle_gamma   90.00
#
_symmetry.space_group_name_H-M   'P 1'
#
loop_
_entity.id
_entity.type
_entity.pdbx_description
1 polymer ?
#
loop_
_entity_poly.entity_id
_entity_poly.type
_entity_poly.pdbx_seq_one_letter_code
_entity_poly.pdbx_strand_id
1 'polypeptide(L)'
;MDYVFVKDTEGFVVKKLKSQVECDEIIISEAEYKKLSGDNYYEFHFGHGGKRPGAGRKQKLGSPLKFQIRVTEEEKEFISYAREHNFDYKKVMEQKNIQ
;
A
#
# COMPACT_ATOMS: atom_id res chain seq x y z
N MET A 1 4.55 -13.89 29.14
CA MET A 1 3.13 -14.00 29.56
C MET A 1 2.55 -15.13 28.73
N ASP A 2 2.20 -16.24 29.36
CA ASP A 2 1.80 -17.45 28.66
C ASP A 2 0.30 -17.41 28.39
N TYR A 3 -0.05 -17.37 27.10
CA TYR A 3 -1.43 -17.40 26.64
C TYR A 3 -1.81 -18.83 26.28
N VAL A 4 -3.06 -19.17 26.57
CA VAL A 4 -3.67 -20.44 26.22
C VAL A 4 -4.97 -20.18 25.47
N PHE A 5 -5.33 -21.14 24.61
CA PHE A 5 -6.59 -21.14 23.89
C PHE A 5 -7.55 -22.05 24.63
N VAL A 6 -8.76 -21.57 24.86
CA VAL A 6 -9.71 -22.21 25.75
C VAL A 6 -11.05 -22.32 25.05
N LYS A 7 -11.77 -23.41 25.32
CA LYS A 7 -13.13 -23.66 24.88
C LYS A 7 -14.05 -23.89 26.08
N ASP A 8 -15.18 -23.20 26.07
CA ASP A 8 -16.20 -23.29 27.10
C ASP A 8 -17.17 -24.44 26.81
N THR A 9 -17.98 -24.83 27.80
CA THR A 9 -19.02 -25.87 27.67
C THR A 9 -20.07 -25.53 26.60
N GLU A 10 -20.36 -24.24 26.43
CA GLU A 10 -21.26 -23.70 25.39
C GLU A 10 -20.63 -23.66 23.99
N GLY A 11 -19.32 -23.93 23.90
CA GLY A 11 -18.59 -24.00 22.63
C GLY A 11 -17.95 -22.68 22.19
N PHE A 12 -18.02 -21.62 23.00
CA PHE A 12 -17.25 -20.40 22.79
C PHE A 12 -15.76 -20.65 22.95
N VAL A 13 -14.95 -19.91 22.19
CA VAL A 13 -13.50 -20.10 22.17
C VAL A 13 -12.80 -18.76 22.34
N VAL A 14 -11.90 -18.67 23.32
CA VAL A 14 -11.21 -17.42 23.70
C VAL A 14 -9.71 -17.66 23.91
N LYS A 15 -8.90 -16.67 23.52
CA LYS A 15 -7.47 -16.59 23.89
C LYS A 15 -7.33 -15.77 25.16
N LYS A 16 -6.79 -16.36 26.22
CA LYS A 16 -6.57 -15.67 27.49
C LYS A 16 -5.29 -16.11 28.20
N LEU A 17 -4.94 -15.39 29.27
CA LEU A 17 -3.77 -15.71 30.08
C LEU A 17 -4.02 -17.00 30.86
N LYS A 18 -2.97 -17.81 31.04
CA LYS A 18 -3.04 -19.07 31.80
C LYS A 18 -3.57 -18.90 33.23
N SER A 19 -3.37 -17.73 33.83
CA SER A 19 -3.85 -17.41 35.18
C SER A 19 -5.34 -17.05 35.26
N GLN A 20 -6.02 -16.85 34.12
CA GLN A 20 -7.42 -16.43 34.02
C GLN A 20 -8.32 -17.56 33.48
N VAL A 21 -7.79 -18.78 33.44
CA VAL A 21 -8.54 -19.97 33.01
C VAL A 21 -9.46 -20.38 34.15
N GLU A 22 -10.74 -20.54 33.84
CA GLU A 22 -11.74 -21.01 34.80
C GLU A 22 -11.73 -22.54 34.86
N CYS A 23 -12.36 -23.14 35.87
CA CYS A 23 -12.32 -24.59 36.04
C CYS A 23 -13.14 -25.35 34.98
N ASP A 24 -14.18 -24.72 34.44
CA ASP A 24 -15.16 -25.35 33.53
C ASP A 24 -14.71 -25.31 32.05
N GLU A 25 -13.47 -24.93 31.83
CA GLU A 25 -12.91 -24.53 30.56
C GLU A 25 -11.82 -25.50 30.10
N ILE A 26 -11.88 -25.90 28.83
CA ILE A 26 -10.97 -26.89 28.27
C ILE A 26 -9.90 -26.17 27.45
N ILE A 27 -8.63 -26.40 27.79
CA ILE A 27 -7.51 -25.89 27.00
C ILE A 27 -7.43 -26.69 25.69
N ILE A 28 -7.46 -25.98 24.56
CA ILE A 28 -7.42 -26.53 23.21
C ILE A 28 -6.15 -26.10 22.46
N SER A 29 -5.91 -26.73 21.32
CA SER A 29 -4.80 -26.34 20.44
C SER A 29 -5.11 -25.05 19.65
N GLU A 30 -4.05 -24.35 19.22
CA GLU A 30 -4.19 -23.16 18.37
C GLU A 30 -4.88 -23.45 17.03
N ALA A 31 -4.64 -24.64 16.47
CA ALA A 31 -5.25 -25.06 15.20
C ALA A 31 -6.77 -25.23 15.34
N GLU A 32 -7.21 -25.83 16.44
CA GLU A 32 -8.64 -25.96 16.76
C GLU A 32 -9.27 -24.60 17.03
N TYR A 33 -8.57 -23.74 17.78
CA TYR A 33 -8.99 -22.37 18.02
C TYR A 33 -9.28 -21.63 16.70
N LYS A 34 -8.32 -21.59 15.78
CA LYS A 34 -8.46 -20.85 14.49
C LYS A 34 -9.58 -21.39 13.60
N LYS A 35 -9.90 -22.68 13.73
CA LYS A 35 -11.00 -23.31 13.01
C LYS A 35 -12.35 -22.94 13.60
N LEU A 36 -12.46 -22.93 14.93
CA LEU A 36 -13.70 -22.62 15.66
C LEU A 36 -13.98 -21.11 15.73
N SER A 37 -12.95 -20.28 15.93
CA SER A 37 -13.08 -18.82 15.97
C SER A 37 -13.48 -18.21 14.62
N GLY A 38 -13.27 -18.96 13.53
CA GLY A 38 -13.48 -18.47 12.17
C GLY A 38 -12.33 -17.61 11.66
N ASP A 39 -11.21 -17.49 12.39
CA ASP A 39 -10.05 -16.71 11.94
C ASP A 39 -9.51 -17.21 10.59
N ASN A 40 -9.45 -18.54 10.38
CA ASN A 40 -9.04 -19.11 9.10
C ASN A 40 -9.99 -18.72 7.96
N TYR A 41 -11.29 -18.69 8.23
CA TYR A 41 -12.29 -18.25 7.26
C TYR A 41 -12.12 -16.76 6.95
N TYR A 42 -11.93 -15.94 7.98
CA TYR A 42 -11.73 -14.50 7.82
C TYR A 42 -10.45 -14.16 7.07
N GLU A 43 -9.34 -14.82 7.39
CA GLU A 43 -8.05 -14.61 6.74
C GLU A 43 -8.12 -14.99 5.25
N PHE A 44 -8.74 -16.13 4.93
CA PHE A 44 -8.91 -16.58 3.54
C PHE A 44 -9.82 -15.66 2.73
N HIS A 45 -10.97 -15.26 3.28
CA HIS A 45 -11.97 -14.50 2.53
C HIS A 45 -11.73 -12.98 2.52
N PHE A 46 -11.08 -12.43 3.56
CA PHE A 46 -10.97 -10.98 3.75
C PHE A 46 -9.52 -10.47 3.88
N GLY A 47 -8.50 -11.35 3.96
CA GLY A 47 -7.09 -10.95 4.03
C GLY A 47 -6.56 -10.22 2.79
N HIS A 48 -7.26 -10.34 1.65
CA HIS A 48 -6.85 -9.77 0.36
C HIS A 48 -7.40 -8.38 0.04
N GLY A 49 -8.11 -7.72 0.97
CA GLY A 49 -8.81 -6.45 0.72
C GLY A 49 -7.92 -5.21 0.53
N GLY A 50 -6.68 -5.21 1.04
CA GLY A 50 -5.88 -3.97 1.15
C GLY A 50 -4.70 -3.83 0.18
N LYS A 51 -4.15 -4.93 -0.34
CA LYS A 51 -2.85 -4.93 -1.03
C LYS A 51 -2.98 -5.27 -2.51
N ARG A 52 -3.74 -4.46 -3.25
CA ARG A 52 -3.80 -4.54 -4.72
C ARG A 52 -2.81 -3.54 -5.34
N PRO A 53 -2.20 -3.84 -6.51
CA PRO A 53 -1.31 -2.90 -7.20
C PRO A 53 -2.04 -1.59 -7.56
N GLY A 54 -1.94 -0.56 -6.72
CA GLY A 54 -2.66 0.72 -6.88
C GLY A 54 -3.82 0.96 -5.91
N ALA A 55 -3.96 0.15 -4.86
CA ALA A 55 -4.75 0.50 -3.68
C ALA A 55 -4.04 1.62 -2.86
N GLY A 56 -4.80 2.48 -2.20
CA GLY A 56 -4.32 3.66 -1.47
C GLY A 56 -4.51 4.99 -2.21
N ARG A 57 -4.16 6.11 -1.58
CA ARG A 57 -4.17 7.45 -2.20
C ARG A 57 -3.03 7.50 -3.24
N LYS A 58 -3.38 7.32 -4.52
CA LYS A 58 -2.43 7.18 -5.64
C LYS A 58 -1.19 8.08 -5.54
N GLN A 59 -0.01 7.47 -5.63
CA GLN A 59 1.12 8.04 -6.38
C GLN A 59 1.65 6.97 -7.33
N LYS A 60 1.02 6.85 -8.50
CA LYS A 60 1.56 6.10 -9.63
C LYS A 60 1.78 7.09 -10.76
N LEU A 61 2.95 7.68 -10.85
CA LEU A 61 3.37 8.43 -12.04
C LEU A 61 4.88 8.17 -12.19
N GLY A 62 5.23 7.01 -12.75
CA GLY A 62 6.55 6.80 -13.35
C GLY A 62 6.80 7.72 -14.55
N SER A 63 5.75 8.39 -15.02
CA SER A 63 5.79 9.58 -15.85
C SER A 63 5.28 10.75 -15.01
N PRO A 64 6.06 11.78 -14.66
CA PRO A 64 5.53 12.95 -13.96
C PRO A 64 4.38 13.60 -14.78
N LEU A 65 3.43 14.22 -14.07
CA LEU A 65 2.40 15.07 -14.69
C LEU A 65 3.08 16.05 -15.65
N LYS A 66 2.59 16.14 -16.90
CA LYS A 66 3.11 17.09 -17.89
C LYS A 66 2.97 18.51 -17.30
N PHE A 67 4.09 19.14 -16.94
CA PHE A 67 4.08 20.54 -16.51
C PHE A 67 3.60 21.41 -17.69
N GLN A 68 2.50 22.14 -17.48
CA GLN A 68 2.02 23.12 -18.45
C GLN A 68 2.59 24.48 -18.06
N ILE A 69 3.55 24.96 -18.85
CA ILE A 69 4.13 26.29 -18.69
C ILE A 69 3.28 27.27 -19.52
N ARG A 70 2.91 28.41 -18.93
CA ARG A 70 2.31 29.52 -19.69
C ARG A 70 3.45 30.30 -20.34
N VAL A 71 3.37 30.42 -21.66
CA VAL A 71 4.31 31.17 -22.50
C VAL A 71 3.54 32.18 -23.33
N THR A 72 4.21 33.25 -23.72
CA THR A 72 3.70 34.24 -24.67
C THR A 72 3.55 33.64 -26.08
N GLU A 73 2.87 34.34 -26.99
CA GLU A 73 2.67 33.87 -28.37
C GLU A 73 4.01 33.74 -29.12
N GLU A 74 4.91 34.71 -28.97
CA GLU A 74 6.24 34.71 -29.59
C GLU A 74 7.09 33.52 -29.10
N GLU A 75 7.10 33.25 -27.79
CA GLU A 75 7.83 32.11 -27.22
C GLU A 75 7.25 30.78 -27.71
N LYS A 76 5.94 30.70 -27.91
CA LYS A 76 5.27 29.51 -28.43
C LYS A 76 5.66 29.23 -29.89
N GLU A 77 5.74 30.26 -30.73
CA GLU A 77 6.23 30.15 -32.10
C GLU A 77 7.69 29.69 -32.12
N PHE A 78 8.54 30.30 -31.28
CA PHE A 78 9.95 29.91 -31.17
C PHE A 78 10.13 28.45 -30.72
N ILE A 79 9.39 28.00 -29.70
CA ILE A 79 9.43 26.60 -29.25
C ILE A 79 9.00 25.64 -30.36
N SER A 80 8.03 26.04 -31.18
CA SER A 80 7.54 25.22 -32.29
C SER A 80 8.60 25.09 -33.38
N TYR A 81 9.18 26.22 -33.81
CA TYR A 81 10.32 26.27 -34.72
C TYR A 81 11.50 25.41 -34.22
N ALA A 82 11.89 25.59 -32.96
CA ALA A 82 13.03 24.88 -32.38
C ALA A 82 12.80 23.35 -32.30
N ARG A 83 11.55 22.89 -32.17
CA ARG A 83 11.21 21.45 -32.25
C ARG A 83 11.30 20.92 -33.68
N GLU A 84 10.81 21.66 -34.67
CA GLU A 84 10.86 21.25 -36.08
C GLU A 84 12.29 21.16 -36.61
N HIS A 85 13.17 22.03 -36.12
CA HIS A 85 14.58 22.09 -36.53
C HIS A 85 15.53 21.27 -35.65
N ASN A 86 15.02 20.39 -34.78
CA ASN A 86 15.82 19.55 -33.86
C ASN A 86 16.88 20.35 -33.07
N PHE A 87 16.49 21.52 -32.56
CA PHE A 87 17.39 22.41 -31.85
C PHE A 87 17.88 21.76 -30.53
N ASP A 88 19.20 21.73 -30.33
CA ASP A 88 19.81 21.13 -29.14
C ASP A 88 19.87 22.13 -27.98
N TYR A 89 18.78 22.20 -27.21
CA TYR A 89 18.65 23.09 -26.07
C TYR A 89 19.77 22.93 -25.02
N LYS A 90 20.32 21.71 -24.86
CA LYS A 90 21.34 21.45 -23.84
C LYS A 90 22.64 22.15 -24.17
N LYS A 91 23.11 22.02 -25.41
CA LYS A 91 24.35 22.67 -25.86
C LYS A 91 24.30 24.19 -25.72
N VAL A 92 23.16 24.80 -26.06
CA VAL A 92 22.98 26.25 -25.98
C VAL A 92 22.91 26.75 -24.54
N MET A 93 22.25 26.00 -23.64
CA MET A 93 22.18 26.37 -22.23
C MET A 93 23.50 26.11 -21.49
N GLU A 94 24.26 25.07 -21.85
CA GLU A 94 25.58 24.78 -21.26
C GLU A 94 26.61 25.88 -21.56
N GLN A 95 26.59 26.46 -22.76
CA GLN A 95 27.46 27.59 -23.13
C GLN A 95 27.24 28.85 -22.26
N LYS A 96 26.07 29.00 -21.66
CA LYS A 96 25.74 30.16 -20.80
C LYS A 96 26.18 29.99 -19.34
N ASN A 97 26.49 28.77 -18.91
CA ASN A 97 26.94 28.48 -17.54
C ASN A 97 28.46 28.54 -17.38
N ILE A 98 29.18 28.90 -18.44
CA ILE A 98 30.62 29.17 -18.44
C ILE A 98 30.81 30.68 -18.64
N GLN A 99 30.44 31.47 -17.62
CA GLN A 99 30.85 32.87 -17.45
C GLN A 99 31.07 33.14 -15.97
#